data_AF-A0A8T4E6X4-F1
#
_entry.id   AF-A0A8T4E6X4-F1
#
_cell.length_a   1.000
_cell.length_b   1.000
_cell.length_c   1.000
_cell.angle_alpha   90.00
_cell.angle_beta   90.00
_cell.angle_gamma   90.00
#
_symmetry.space_group_name_H-M   'P 1'
#
loop_
_entity.id
_entity.type
_entity.pdbx_description
1 polymer ?
#
loop_
_entity_poly.entity_id
_entity_poly.type
_entity_poly.pdbx_seq_one_letter_code
_entity_poly.pdbx_strand_id
1 'polypeptide(L)'
;MDALIKENIAKNVLILLLLAAVCAFLPNMMGDVLGSDKAAAGSMLTTISLISVIACFGCFAFTYEKVKMEDTKQRFLAHLTTGLLMFAIGITLALTSFVTKIVAGQLFIIDLLLVLVYAACVCYDFWDLLRTAN
;
A
#
# COMPACT_ATOMS: atom_id res chain seq x y z
N MET A 1 -2.73 20.22 15.92
CA MET A 1 -3.54 18.99 15.72
C MET A 1 -4.21 18.97 14.35
N ASP A 2 -5.09 19.92 14.05
CA ASP A 2 -5.90 19.92 12.80
C ASP A 2 -5.07 19.93 11.51
N ALA A 3 -3.94 20.64 11.50
CA ALA A 3 -3.05 20.68 10.34
C ALA A 3 -2.43 19.31 10.05
N LEU A 4 -1.97 18.58 11.08
CA LEU A 4 -1.35 17.25 10.94
C LEU A 4 -2.34 16.23 10.38
N ILE A 5 -3.58 16.25 10.89
CA ILE A 5 -4.64 15.36 10.42
C ILE A 5 -4.99 15.69 8.96
N LYS A 6 -5.08 16.97 8.60
CA LYS A 6 -5.34 17.40 7.22
C LYS A 6 -4.21 16.98 6.26
N GLU A 7 -2.95 17.14 6.66
CA GLU A 7 -1.79 16.66 5.89
C GLU A 7 -1.87 15.14 5.68
N ASN A 8 -2.24 14.38 6.71
CA ASN A 8 -2.36 12.93 6.61
C ASN A 8 -3.54 12.46 5.74
N ILE A 9 -4.68 13.16 5.82
CA ILE A 9 -5.83 12.92 4.94
C ILE A 9 -5.42 13.23 3.49
N ALA A 10 -4.81 14.38 3.23
CA ALA A 10 -4.38 14.77 1.88
C ALA A 10 -3.42 13.73 1.28
N LYS A 11 -2.45 13.25 2.08
CA LYS A 11 -1.57 12.15 1.71
C LYS A 11 -2.36 10.90 1.34
N ASN A 12 -3.24 10.41 2.21
CA ASN A 12 -3.99 9.17 1.96
C ASN A 12 -4.91 9.28 0.73
N VAL A 13 -5.56 10.43 0.52
CA VAL A 13 -6.34 10.70 -0.69
C VAL A 13 -5.46 10.65 -1.93
N LEU A 14 -4.29 11.30 -1.91
CA LEU A 14 -3.34 11.24 -3.02
C LEU A 14 -2.90 9.80 -3.32
N ILE A 15 -2.55 9.02 -2.30
CA ILE A 15 -2.15 7.61 -2.48
C ILE A 15 -3.30 6.79 -3.08
N LEU A 16 -4.54 6.99 -2.64
CA LEU A 16 -5.71 6.29 -3.20
C LEU A 16 -5.95 6.66 -4.67
N LEU A 17 -5.77 7.93 -5.05
CA LEU A 17 -5.89 8.36 -6.44
C LEU A 17 -4.79 7.74 -7.32
N LEU A 18 -3.55 7.72 -6.85
CA LEU A 18 -2.44 7.06 -7.54
C LEU A 18 -2.69 5.55 -7.67
N LEU A 19 -3.19 4.92 -6.60
CA LEU A 19 -3.50 3.49 -6.61
C LEU A 19 -4.66 3.18 -7.58
N ALA A 20 -5.70 4.01 -7.61
CA ALA A 20 -6.79 3.88 -8.57
C ALA A 20 -6.29 3.99 -10.01
N ALA A 21 -5.36 4.92 -10.29
CA ALA A 21 -4.71 5.03 -11.59
C ALA A 21 -3.94 3.75 -11.93
N VAL A 22 -3.10 3.24 -11.02
CA VAL A 22 -2.37 1.98 -11.24
C VAL A 22 -3.33 0.83 -11.53
N CYS A 23 -4.39 0.65 -10.74
CA CYS A 23 -5.39 -0.40 -10.94
C CYS A 23 -6.07 -0.30 -12.32
N ALA A 24 -6.34 0.91 -12.81
CA ALA A 24 -6.94 1.12 -14.13
C ALA A 24 -5.99 0.75 -15.28
N PHE A 25 -4.69 0.99 -15.12
CA PHE A 25 -3.67 0.66 -16.13
C PHE A 25 -3.11 -0.76 -15.99
N LEU A 26 -3.36 -1.43 -14.86
CA LEU A 26 -2.78 -2.73 -14.54
C LEU A 26 -3.02 -3.82 -15.60
N PRO A 27 -4.25 -3.99 -16.15
CA PRO A 27 -4.47 -4.97 -17.21
C PRO A 27 -3.63 -4.71 -18.47
N ASN A 28 -3.41 -3.44 -18.83
CA ASN A 28 -2.60 -3.07 -19.99
C ASN A 28 -1.10 -3.29 -19.74
N MET A 29 -0.63 -3.04 -18.51
CA MET A 29 0.78 -3.25 -18.15
C MET A 29 1.13 -4.74 -18.02
N MET A 30 0.16 -5.58 -17.65
CA MET A 30 0.38 -6.99 -17.33
C MET A 30 -0.12 -7.95 -18.41
N GLY A 31 -0.99 -7.51 -19.32
CA GLY A 31 -1.54 -8.33 -20.40
C GLY A 31 -0.47 -8.94 -21.31
N ASP A 32 0.61 -8.20 -21.57
CA ASP A 32 1.72 -8.68 -22.41
C ASP A 32 2.73 -9.56 -21.64
N VAL A 33 2.82 -9.39 -20.32
CA VAL A 33 3.80 -10.10 -19.47
C VAL A 33 3.29 -11.49 -19.06
N LEU A 34 1.98 -11.64 -18.87
CA LEU A 34 1.35 -12.86 -18.34
C LEU A 34 0.73 -13.73 -19.44
N GLY A 35 1.32 -13.77 -20.63
CA GLY A 35 0.86 -14.57 -21.76
C GLY A 35 0.66 -16.04 -21.41
N SER A 36 -0.55 -16.41 -20.97
CA SER A 36 -1.07 -17.77 -20.68
C SER A 36 -0.23 -18.74 -19.80
N ASP A 37 1.00 -18.38 -19.41
CA ASP A 37 1.87 -19.24 -18.61
C ASP A 37 1.57 -19.07 -17.11
N LYS A 38 0.77 -20.00 -16.59
CA LYS A 38 0.42 -20.08 -15.17
C LYS A 38 1.64 -20.32 -14.26
N ALA A 39 2.71 -20.93 -14.76
CA ALA A 39 3.91 -21.17 -13.97
C ALA A 39 4.65 -19.85 -13.71
N ALA A 40 4.84 -19.03 -14.76
CA ALA A 40 5.41 -17.68 -14.64
C ALA A 40 4.59 -16.79 -13.69
N ALA A 41 3.25 -16.85 -13.80
CA ALA A 41 2.34 -16.14 -12.90
C ALA A 41 2.51 -16.57 -11.42
N GLY A 42 2.69 -17.86 -11.17
CA GLY A 42 2.97 -18.39 -9.83
C GLY A 42 4.27 -17.85 -9.24
N SER A 43 5.36 -17.82 -10.01
CA SER A 43 6.64 -17.25 -9.57
C SER A 43 6.54 -15.74 -9.29
N MET A 44 5.82 -15.00 -10.12
CA MET A 44 5.56 -13.57 -9.87
C MET A 44 4.82 -13.35 -8.56
N LEU A 45 3.81 -14.17 -8.26
CA LEU A 45 3.06 -14.07 -7.01
C LEU A 45 3.97 -14.21 -5.78
N THR A 46 4.96 -15.11 -5.83
CA THR A 46 5.95 -15.25 -4.75
C THR A 46 6.78 -13.96 -4.58
N THR A 47 7.28 -13.38 -5.67
CA THR A 47 8.03 -12.12 -5.62
C THR A 47 7.19 -10.97 -5.09
N ILE A 48 5.95 -10.83 -5.57
CA ILE A 48 4.99 -9.83 -5.09
C ILE A 48 4.74 -9.98 -3.59
N SER A 49 4.56 -11.21 -3.12
CA SER A 49 4.33 -11.49 -1.69
C SER A 49 5.53 -11.08 -0.83
N LEU A 50 6.76 -11.34 -1.28
CA LEU A 50 7.97 -10.93 -0.58
C LEU A 50 8.07 -9.40 -0.48
N ILE A 51 7.81 -8.69 -1.58
CA ILE A 51 7.81 -7.22 -1.61
C ILE A 51 6.72 -6.67 -0.68
N SER A 52 5.52 -7.25 -0.70
CA SER A 52 4.41 -6.86 0.18
C SER A 52 4.78 -6.99 1.65
N VAL A 53 5.38 -8.12 2.05
CA VAL A 53 5.86 -8.34 3.42
C VAL A 53 6.90 -7.30 3.81
N ILE A 54 7.91 -7.02 2.96
CA ILE A 54 8.92 -6.00 3.22
C ILE A 54 8.29 -4.61 3.39
N ALA A 55 7.34 -4.25 2.52
CA ALA A 55 6.66 -2.97 2.57
C ALA A 55 5.80 -2.83 3.84
N CYS A 56 5.08 -3.89 4.25
CA CYS A 56 4.35 -3.94 5.51
C CYS A 56 5.27 -3.79 6.72
N PHE A 57 6.38 -4.52 6.76
CA PHE A 57 7.38 -4.37 7.82
C PHE A 57 7.90 -2.94 7.89
N GLY A 58 8.25 -2.34 6.75
CA GLY A 58 8.64 -0.94 6.69
C GLY A 58 7.55 -0.01 7.22
N CYS A 59 6.30 -0.22 6.81
CA CYS A 59 5.16 0.63 7.21
C CYS A 59 4.88 0.58 8.71
N PHE A 60 5.07 -0.57 9.37
CA PHE A 60 4.89 -0.70 10.81
C PHE A 60 6.15 -0.39 11.63
N ALA A 61 7.33 -0.44 11.02
CA ALA A 61 8.60 -0.07 11.66
C ALA A 61 8.83 1.45 11.66
N PHE A 62 8.39 2.14 10.60
CA PHE A 62 8.42 3.60 10.54
C PHE A 62 7.24 4.18 11.31
N THR A 63 7.52 4.68 12.51
CA THR A 63 6.53 5.35 13.34
C THR A 63 6.81 6.85 13.44
N TYR A 64 5.76 7.62 13.66
CA TYR A 64 5.80 9.05 13.91
C TYR A 64 6.45 9.39 15.27
N GLU A 65 6.56 8.43 16.20
CA GLU A 65 7.00 8.62 17.59
C GLU A 65 8.35 9.34 17.74
N LYS A 66 9.27 9.15 16.80
CA LYS A 66 10.61 9.76 16.81
C LYS A 66 10.73 11.02 15.94
N VAL A 67 9.63 11.44 15.31
CA VAL A 67 9.60 12.56 14.37
C VAL A 67 9.32 13.84 15.12
N LYS A 68 10.17 14.86 14.96
CA LYS A 68 9.87 16.20 15.48
C LYS A 68 8.80 16.86 14.62
N MET A 69 7.53 16.76 15.02
CA MET A 69 6.38 17.23 14.25
C MET A 69 6.36 18.74 13.97
N GLU A 70 7.05 19.51 14.81
CA GLU A 70 7.23 20.96 14.66
C GLU A 70 8.17 21.30 13.49
N ASP A 71 9.13 20.42 13.19
CA ASP A 71 10.03 20.55 12.05
C ASP A 71 9.32 20.10 10.77
N THR A 72 9.00 21.07 9.92
CA THR A 72 8.27 20.83 8.67
C THR A 72 8.99 19.85 7.74
N LYS A 73 10.33 19.82 7.75
CA LYS A 73 11.10 18.89 6.90
C LYS A 73 10.98 17.45 7.41
N GLN A 74 11.11 17.25 8.72
CA GLN A 74 10.96 15.92 9.32
C GLN A 74 9.53 15.41 9.17
N ARG A 75 8.54 16.27 9.39
CA ARG A 75 7.13 15.96 9.18
C ARG A 75 6.83 15.55 7.73
N PHE A 76 7.29 16.34 6.77
CA PHE A 76 7.13 16.03 5.35
C PHE A 76 7.77 14.68 4.98
N LEU A 77 9.00 14.43 5.43
CA LEU A 77 9.67 13.15 5.19
C LEU A 77 8.95 11.97 5.83
N ALA A 78 8.37 12.14 7.03
CA ALA A 78 7.58 11.10 7.68
C ALA A 78 6.30 10.77 6.89
N HIS A 79 5.55 11.79 6.46
CA HIS A 79 4.38 11.58 5.60
C HIS A 79 4.75 11.00 4.24
N LEU A 80 5.84 11.45 3.62
CA LEU A 80 6.30 10.91 2.35
C LEU A 80 6.69 9.43 2.48
N THR A 81 7.47 9.09 3.51
CA THR A 81 7.95 7.71 3.73
C THR A 81 6.79 6.75 3.99
N THR A 82 5.90 7.09 4.91
CA THR A 82 4.70 6.28 5.20
C THR A 82 3.79 6.18 3.98
N GLY A 83 3.59 7.29 3.24
CA GLY A 83 2.82 7.30 2.01
C GLY A 83 3.39 6.41 0.91
N LEU A 84 4.71 6.43 0.70
CA LEU A 84 5.39 5.56 -0.28
C LEU A 84 5.28 4.09 0.09
N LEU A 85 5.43 3.75 1.38
CA LEU A 85 5.28 2.37 1.87
C LEU A 85 3.84 1.89 1.69
N MET A 86 2.84 2.72 2.06
CA MET A 86 1.44 2.40 1.83
C MET A 86 1.12 2.27 0.34
N PHE A 87 1.70 3.11 -0.52
CA PHE A 87 1.53 2.98 -1.96
C PHE A 87 2.10 1.66 -2.50
N ALA A 88 3.32 1.30 -2.06
CA ALA A 88 3.94 0.03 -2.41
C ALA A 88 3.09 -1.17 -1.94
N ILE A 89 2.56 -1.13 -0.71
CA ILE A 89 1.61 -2.12 -0.20
C ILE A 89 0.40 -2.19 -1.13
N GLY A 90 -0.25 -1.07 -1.42
CA GLY A 90 -1.43 -1.02 -2.31
C GLY A 90 -1.17 -1.65 -3.68
N ILE A 91 -0.05 -1.31 -4.33
CA ILE A 91 0.34 -1.90 -5.62
C ILE A 91 0.51 -3.41 -5.50
N THR A 92 1.26 -3.88 -4.50
CA THR A 92 1.50 -5.32 -4.33
C THR A 92 0.21 -6.09 -4.04
N LEU A 93 -0.74 -5.52 -3.30
CA LEU A 93 -2.05 -6.12 -3.07
C LEU A 93 -2.89 -6.16 -4.34
N ALA A 94 -2.90 -5.09 -5.15
CA ALA A 94 -3.59 -5.06 -6.44
C ALA A 94 -3.02 -6.11 -7.42
N LEU A 95 -1.68 -6.21 -7.50
CA LEU A 95 -0.99 -7.23 -8.27
C LEU A 95 -1.31 -8.65 -7.77
N THR A 96 -1.36 -8.84 -6.45
CA THR A 96 -1.74 -10.11 -5.83
C THR A 96 -3.14 -10.53 -6.29
N SER A 97 -4.14 -9.63 -6.20
CA SER A 97 -5.50 -9.88 -6.69
C SER A 97 -5.50 -10.27 -8.18
N PHE A 98 -4.78 -9.51 -9.01
CA PHE A 98 -4.71 -9.74 -10.46
C PHE A 98 -4.09 -11.09 -10.82
N VAL A 99 -2.93 -11.41 -10.24
CA VAL A 99 -2.21 -12.66 -10.52
C VAL A 99 -2.95 -13.87 -9.95
N THR A 100 -3.52 -13.77 -8.75
CA THR A 100 -4.36 -14.84 -8.19
C THR A 100 -5.56 -15.15 -9.09
N LYS A 101 -6.19 -14.15 -9.69
CA LYS A 101 -7.28 -14.35 -10.67
C LYS A 101 -6.85 -15.17 -11.88
N ILE A 102 -5.61 -15.00 -12.35
CA ILE A 102 -5.06 -15.75 -13.49
C ILE A 102 -4.72 -17.19 -13.10
N VAL A 103 -4.11 -17.39 -11.93
CA VAL A 103 -3.62 -18.71 -11.49
C VAL A 103 -4.77 -19.59 -10.97
N ALA A 104 -5.60 -19.04 -10.09
CA ALA A 104 -6.59 -19.78 -9.30
C ALA A 104 -8.05 -19.38 -9.60
N GLY A 105 -8.28 -18.41 -10.48
CA GLY A 105 -9.61 -17.86 -10.74
C GLY A 105 -10.05 -16.82 -9.69
N GLN A 106 -11.27 -16.32 -9.81
CA GLN A 106 -11.78 -15.26 -8.94
C GLN A 106 -12.22 -15.82 -7.58
N LEU A 107 -11.52 -15.42 -6.52
CA LEU A 107 -11.84 -15.75 -5.13
C LEU A 107 -12.13 -14.46 -4.36
N PHE A 108 -13.41 -14.15 -4.16
CA PHE A 108 -13.84 -12.92 -3.47
C PHE A 108 -13.23 -12.76 -2.07
N ILE A 109 -13.05 -13.88 -1.34
CA ILE A 109 -12.46 -13.87 0.00
C ILE A 109 -11.02 -13.32 -0.03
N ILE A 110 -10.24 -13.63 -1.07
CA ILE A 110 -8.88 -13.10 -1.22
C ILE A 110 -8.94 -11.59 -1.42
N ASP A 111 -9.76 -11.10 -2.34
CA ASP A 111 -9.92 -9.67 -2.59
C ASP A 111 -10.36 -8.92 -1.31
N LEU A 112 -11.29 -9.49 -0.55
CA LEU A 112 -11.71 -8.93 0.73
C LEU A 112 -10.57 -8.85 1.75
N LEU A 113 -9.76 -9.90 1.88
CA LEU A 113 -8.60 -9.90 2.79
C LEU A 113 -7.58 -8.85 2.40
N LEU A 114 -7.30 -8.68 1.11
CA LEU A 114 -6.37 -7.67 0.61
C LEU A 114 -6.87 -6.25 0.94
N VAL A 115 -8.17 -5.99 0.76
CA VAL A 115 -8.79 -4.71 1.15
C VAL A 115 -8.68 -4.47 2.66
N LEU A 116 -8.94 -5.49 3.49
CA LEU A 116 -8.82 -5.38 4.95
C LEU A 116 -7.38 -5.10 5.40
N VAL A 117 -6.38 -5.71 4.76
CA VAL A 117 -4.96 -5.43 5.03
C VAL A 117 -4.66 -3.97 4.73
N TYR A 118 -5.08 -3.46 3.57
CA TYR A 118 -4.85 -2.06 3.22
C TYR A 118 -5.56 -1.09 4.16
N ALA A 119 -6.81 -1.38 4.53
CA ALA A 119 -7.57 -0.60 5.49
C ALA A 119 -6.88 -0.57 6.87
N ALA A 120 -6.32 -1.69 7.31
CA ALA A 120 -5.56 -1.75 8.56
C ALA A 120 -4.31 -0.85 8.50
N CYS A 121 -3.60 -0.79 7.37
CA CYS A 121 -2.47 0.14 7.18
C CYS A 121 -2.90 1.60 7.31
N VAL A 122 -4.03 1.98 6.70
CA VAL A 122 -4.59 3.34 6.81
C VAL A 122 -4.93 3.65 8.27
N CYS A 123 -5.69 2.77 8.94
CA CYS A 123 -6.05 2.94 10.34
C CYS A 123 -4.81 3.06 11.25
N TYR A 124 -3.79 2.23 11.01
CA TYR A 124 -2.53 2.27 11.75
C TYR A 124 -1.82 3.61 11.58
N ASP A 125 -1.70 4.11 10.37
CA ASP A 125 -1.05 5.40 10.09
C ASP A 125 -1.76 6.58 10.78
N PHE A 126 -3.09 6.58 10.80
CA PHE A 126 -3.85 7.57 11.57
C PHE A 126 -3.66 7.43 13.08
N TRP A 127 -3.73 6.21 13.61
CA TRP A 127 -3.54 5.94 15.02
C TRP A 127 -2.12 6.34 15.49
N ASP A 128 -1.10 6.01 14.70
CA ASP A 128 0.30 6.31 14.99
C ASP A 128 0.59 7.82 14.99
N LEU A 129 -0.04 8.57 14.08
CA LEU A 129 0.02 10.02 14.08
C LEU A 129 -0.69 10.63 15.31
N LEU A 130 -1.91 10.16 15.61
CA LEU A 130 -2.71 10.68 16.73
C LEU A 130 -2.06 10.40 18.09
N ARG A 131 -1.50 9.22 18.31
CA ARG A 131 -0.81 8.89 19.57
C ARG A 131 0.46 9.72 19.79
N THR A 132 1.10 10.16 18.71
CA THR A 132 2.33 10.96 18.76
C THR A 132 2.05 12.46 18.91
N ALA A 133 0.91 12.91 18.39
CA ALA A 133 0.50 14.31 18.48
C ALA A 133 -0.16 14.68 19.84
N ASN A 134 -0.42 13.70 20.70
CA ASN A 134 -0.92 13.84 22.08
C ASN A 134 0.24 13.77 23.08
#